data_AF-A0A7G3ZET9-F1
#
_entry.id   AF-A0A7G3ZET9-F1
#
_cell.length_a   1.000
_cell.length_b   1.000
_cell.length_c   1.000
_cell.angle_alpha   90.00
_cell.angle_beta   90.00
_cell.angle_gamma   90.00
#
_symmetry.space_group_name_H-M   'P 1'
#
loop_
_entity.id
_entity.type
_entity.pdbx_description
1 polymer ?
#
loop_
_entity_poly.entity_id
_entity_poly.type
_entity_poly.pdbx_seq_one_letter_code
_entity_poly.pdbx_strand_id
1 'polypeptide(L)'
;MLLTVPWKNADGVDNVSGVSLGIALTRFFSRWPVWSKNIIVVFPENPGGALRSWVEAYHSSLDLTGGSIEAAIVLDYPGVNDYFDHVEVTYEGLNGELPNLDLVNIAVSIAEHEGMKVSLHGVPCDKIAENNFWSRLLVLALGIKNGALAGLRRINGNEAFSGWRIQSVTLRAHGTSGAHDVTTFGRIPEAMFRSINNLLEKFHQSFFFYILLAPRYFVSISSYLPCAVVLSVSFAIASLDTVINNRYKTLPLSSKYNLLGLLIWSASLFLSFAVAQLFLRHPSPQALLLTSFLIPFGPSLVKGTFTIADPLSYRLKTIAFLYFSLVLTSLLMVNFPLAFAMSIVAFPMTFVKKLPTGQQSVRARTKNVFLLLLSNPFIAFWLICNWVEPDLQGFELFSRLVAAWNDLNCWTWFVICLGWLPSWLLLTLSTLDTHTDPQSSPEKKTA
;
A
#
# COMPACT_ATOMS: atom_id res chain seq x y z
N MET A 1 -8.67 21.23 -16.26
CA MET A 1 -9.54 20.48 -15.32
C MET A 1 -10.10 19.28 -16.07
N LEU A 2 -10.30 18.15 -15.39
CA LEU A 2 -10.72 16.90 -16.03
C LEU A 2 -11.99 16.34 -15.37
N LEU A 3 -13.00 16.02 -16.18
CA LEU A 3 -14.17 15.25 -15.77
C LEU A 3 -14.03 13.86 -16.36
N THR A 4 -14.04 12.83 -15.53
CA THR A 4 -13.94 11.44 -15.98
C THR A 4 -15.18 10.69 -15.59
N VAL A 5 -15.76 9.95 -16.54
CA VAL A 5 -16.97 9.18 -16.30
C VAL A 5 -16.82 7.80 -16.92
N PRO A 6 -16.32 6.81 -16.15
CA PRO A 6 -16.16 5.45 -16.64
C PRO A 6 -17.50 4.85 -17.08
N TRP A 7 -17.51 4.11 -18.20
CA TRP A 7 -18.71 3.42 -18.69
C TRP A 7 -19.14 2.30 -17.73
N LYS A 8 -18.19 1.51 -17.24
CA LYS A 8 -18.39 0.60 -16.11
C LYS A 8 -17.84 1.23 -14.85
N ASN A 9 -18.56 1.11 -13.74
CA ASN A 9 -18.15 1.64 -12.46
C ASN A 9 -17.13 0.73 -11.73
N ALA A 10 -16.78 1.10 -10.49
CA ALA A 10 -15.84 0.33 -9.66
C ALA A 10 -16.29 -1.12 -9.37
N ASP A 11 -17.60 -1.38 -9.42
CA ASP A 11 -18.19 -2.71 -9.21
C ASP A 11 -18.38 -3.50 -10.52
N GLY A 12 -18.02 -2.93 -11.67
CA GLY A 12 -18.21 -3.54 -12.98
C GLY A 12 -19.64 -3.44 -13.51
N VAL A 13 -20.49 -2.62 -12.90
CA VAL A 13 -21.86 -2.32 -13.34
C VAL A 13 -21.86 -1.12 -14.29
N ASP A 14 -22.80 -1.06 -15.23
CA ASP A 14 -22.95 0.07 -16.15
C ASP A 14 -23.28 1.37 -15.39
N ASN A 15 -22.48 2.41 -15.63
CA ASN A 15 -22.55 3.71 -14.97
C ASN A 15 -23.53 4.65 -15.69
N VAL A 16 -24.78 4.21 -15.91
CA VAL A 16 -25.73 4.87 -16.83
C VAL A 16 -26.02 6.32 -16.41
N SER A 17 -26.33 6.55 -15.13
CA SER A 17 -26.63 7.89 -14.63
C SER A 17 -25.39 8.77 -14.57
N GLY A 18 -24.23 8.20 -14.22
CA GLY A 18 -22.95 8.90 -14.28
C GLY A 18 -22.66 9.40 -15.70
N VAL A 19 -22.75 8.54 -16.71
CA VAL A 19 -22.52 8.89 -18.12
C VAL A 19 -23.52 9.94 -18.61
N SER A 20 -24.81 9.75 -18.31
CA SER A 20 -25.87 10.69 -18.66
C SER A 20 -25.61 12.08 -18.07
N LEU A 21 -25.24 12.13 -16.79
CA LEU A 21 -24.85 13.36 -16.11
C LEU A 21 -23.56 13.96 -16.70
N GLY A 22 -22.56 13.15 -17.03
CA GLY A 22 -21.33 13.59 -17.68
C GLY A 22 -21.59 14.29 -19.02
N ILE A 23 -22.49 13.73 -19.85
CA ILE A 23 -22.91 14.34 -21.12
C ILE A 23 -23.67 15.65 -20.87
N ALA A 24 -24.58 15.67 -19.88
CA ALA A 24 -25.33 16.87 -19.51
C ALA A 24 -24.40 17.99 -19.02
N LEU A 25 -23.43 17.67 -18.16
CA LEU A 25 -22.40 18.59 -17.67
C LEU A 25 -21.52 19.09 -18.81
N THR A 26 -21.13 18.22 -19.75
CA THR A 26 -20.35 18.62 -20.94
C THR A 26 -21.10 19.69 -21.74
N ARG A 27 -22.40 19.46 -22.00
CA ARG A 27 -23.25 20.44 -22.68
C ARG A 27 -23.39 21.73 -21.86
N PHE A 28 -23.51 21.65 -20.54
CA PHE A 28 -23.57 22.80 -19.65
C PHE A 28 -22.26 23.62 -19.70
N PHE A 29 -21.11 22.97 -19.53
CA PHE A 29 -19.79 23.60 -19.57
C PHE A 29 -19.51 24.28 -20.92
N SER A 30 -19.89 23.65 -22.03
CA SER A 30 -19.69 24.23 -23.37
C SER A 30 -20.44 25.54 -23.62
N ARG A 31 -21.57 25.75 -22.92
CA ARG A 31 -22.44 26.92 -23.13
C ARG A 31 -22.10 28.08 -22.21
N TRP A 32 -21.38 27.83 -21.13
CA TRP A 32 -21.17 28.80 -20.07
C TRP A 32 -19.78 29.45 -20.20
N PRO A 33 -19.68 30.78 -20.44
CA PRO A 33 -18.42 31.41 -20.86
C PRO A 33 -17.48 31.79 -19.70
N VAL A 34 -17.68 31.26 -18.50
CA VAL A 34 -16.99 31.71 -17.27
C VAL A 34 -15.70 30.90 -16.99
N TRP A 35 -15.42 29.90 -17.82
CA TRP A 35 -14.25 29.04 -17.64
C TRP A 35 -12.96 29.76 -18.09
N SER A 36 -12.04 29.93 -17.15
CA SER A 36 -10.69 30.45 -17.40
C SER A 36 -9.70 29.34 -17.75
N LYS A 37 -10.08 28.07 -17.54
CA LYS A 37 -9.25 26.89 -17.76
C LYS A 37 -9.90 25.93 -18.75
N ASN A 38 -9.07 25.19 -19.48
CA ASN A 38 -9.53 24.10 -20.34
C ASN A 38 -10.21 23.00 -19.51
N ILE A 39 -11.36 22.55 -19.98
CA ILE A 39 -12.10 21.40 -19.44
C ILE A 39 -11.97 20.24 -20.42
N ILE A 40 -11.48 19.11 -19.93
CA ILE A 40 -11.39 17.86 -20.67
C ILE A 40 -12.46 16.93 -20.08
N VAL A 41 -13.19 16.21 -20.93
CA VAL A 41 -14.16 15.20 -20.52
C VAL A 41 -13.77 13.86 -21.14
N VAL A 42 -13.67 12.81 -20.33
CA VAL A 42 -13.23 11.48 -20.76
C VAL A 42 -14.21 10.42 -20.29
N PHE A 43 -14.60 9.54 -21.21
CA PHE A 43 -15.47 8.39 -20.94
C PHE A 43 -14.67 7.10 -21.16
N PRO A 44 -13.85 6.66 -20.19
CA PRO A 44 -13.08 5.43 -20.33
C PRO A 44 -14.00 4.20 -20.18
N GLU A 45 -13.58 3.04 -20.69
CA GLU A 45 -14.34 1.80 -20.53
C GLU A 45 -14.48 1.40 -19.04
N ASN A 46 -13.40 1.55 -18.28
CA ASN A 46 -13.33 1.20 -16.85
C ASN A 46 -12.49 2.25 -16.08
N PRO A 47 -12.66 2.36 -14.75
CA PRO A 47 -11.90 3.29 -13.91
C PRO A 47 -10.42 2.90 -13.74
N GLY A 48 -10.03 1.69 -14.13
CA GLY A 48 -8.68 1.15 -13.94
C GLY A 48 -7.78 1.37 -15.15
N GLY A 49 -7.32 0.26 -15.74
CA GLY A 49 -6.31 0.25 -16.79
C GLY A 49 -6.65 1.08 -18.03
N ALA A 50 -7.94 1.16 -18.42
CA ALA A 50 -8.34 1.98 -19.58
C ALA A 50 -8.15 3.48 -19.31
N LEU A 51 -8.62 3.95 -18.15
CA LEU A 51 -8.39 5.32 -17.71
C LEU A 51 -6.90 5.61 -17.53
N ARG A 52 -6.16 4.69 -16.89
CA ARG A 52 -4.72 4.83 -16.70
C ARG A 52 -3.98 4.98 -18.03
N SER A 53 -4.27 4.11 -19.00
CA SER A 53 -3.67 4.16 -20.34
C SER A 53 -3.92 5.51 -21.02
N TRP A 54 -5.12 6.08 -20.87
CA TRP A 54 -5.42 7.42 -21.38
C TRP A 54 -4.58 8.50 -20.68
N VAL A 55 -4.45 8.45 -19.34
CA VAL A 55 -3.62 9.40 -18.59
C VAL A 55 -2.16 9.32 -19.02
N GLU A 56 -1.63 8.11 -19.22
CA GLU A 56 -0.27 7.91 -19.70
C GLU A 56 -0.08 8.42 -21.13
N ALA A 57 -1.04 8.14 -22.02
CA ALA A 57 -1.03 8.64 -23.39
C ALA A 57 -1.06 10.17 -23.44
N TYR A 58 -1.87 10.81 -22.59
CA TYR A 58 -1.98 12.26 -22.47
C TYR A 58 -0.64 12.94 -22.18
N HIS A 59 0.26 12.30 -21.44
CA HIS A 59 1.55 12.88 -21.09
C HIS A 59 2.71 12.40 -21.97
N SER A 60 2.50 11.42 -22.85
CA SER A 60 3.59 10.77 -23.59
C SER A 60 3.43 10.80 -25.11
N SER A 61 2.22 10.60 -25.62
CA SER A 61 2.01 10.22 -27.04
C SER A 61 0.85 10.94 -27.73
N LEU A 62 -0.07 11.57 -27.00
CA LEU A 62 -1.13 12.36 -27.64
C LEU A 62 -0.55 13.65 -28.24
N ASP A 63 -0.77 13.85 -29.55
CA ASP A 63 -0.30 15.02 -30.30
C ASP A 63 -0.92 16.34 -29.79
N LEU A 64 -2.18 16.28 -29.34
CA LEU A 64 -2.94 17.42 -28.86
C LEU A 64 -3.33 17.22 -27.39
N THR A 65 -2.85 18.13 -26.55
CA THR A 65 -3.15 18.14 -25.11
C THR A 65 -3.67 19.52 -24.71
N GLY A 66 -4.49 19.57 -23.64
CA GLY A 66 -5.06 20.80 -23.10
C GLY A 66 -4.13 21.55 -22.14
N GLY A 67 -2.84 21.21 -22.11
CA GLY A 67 -1.87 21.66 -21.11
C GLY A 67 -1.84 20.77 -19.87
N SER A 68 -1.28 21.29 -18.76
CA SER A 68 -1.22 20.51 -17.52
C SER A 68 -2.61 20.33 -16.90
N ILE A 69 -2.95 19.08 -16.55
CA ILE A 69 -4.16 18.80 -15.76
C ILE A 69 -3.87 19.10 -14.29
N GLU A 70 -4.75 19.88 -13.65
CA GLU A 70 -4.59 20.26 -12.24
C GLU A 70 -5.36 19.32 -11.32
N ALA A 71 -6.61 19.05 -11.65
CA ALA A 71 -7.49 18.17 -10.91
C ALA A 71 -8.40 17.35 -11.84
N ALA A 72 -8.77 16.17 -11.35
CA ALA A 72 -9.65 15.22 -11.99
C ALA A 72 -10.79 14.83 -11.05
N ILE A 73 -12.02 14.92 -11.54
CA ILE A 73 -13.21 14.49 -10.79
C ILE A 73 -13.79 13.29 -11.54
N VAL A 74 -13.90 12.17 -10.84
CA VAL A 74 -14.47 10.92 -11.38
C VAL A 74 -15.92 10.80 -10.88
N LEU A 75 -16.86 10.51 -11.78
CA LEU A 75 -18.26 10.28 -11.43
C LEU A 75 -18.61 8.79 -11.46
N ASP A 76 -19.09 8.28 -10.34
CA ASP A 76 -19.63 6.92 -10.20
C ASP A 76 -21.09 7.01 -9.71
N TYR A 77 -22.03 6.85 -10.64
CA TYR A 77 -23.46 6.80 -10.34
C TYR A 77 -24.14 5.74 -11.22
N PRO A 78 -24.19 4.47 -10.74
CA PRO A 78 -24.70 3.36 -11.52
C PRO A 78 -26.23 3.32 -11.60
N GLY A 79 -26.93 3.92 -10.63
CA GLY A 79 -28.38 3.78 -10.47
C GLY A 79 -29.16 4.20 -11.71
N VAL A 80 -30.10 3.36 -12.16
CA VAL A 80 -31.12 3.74 -13.17
C VAL A 80 -32.17 4.67 -12.56
N ASN A 81 -32.34 4.62 -11.24
CA ASN A 81 -33.24 5.48 -10.50
C ASN A 81 -32.61 6.85 -10.28
N ASP A 82 -33.44 7.89 -10.42
CA ASP A 82 -33.01 9.27 -10.25
C ASP A 82 -32.62 9.63 -8.81
N TYR A 83 -32.87 8.75 -7.83
CA TYR A 83 -32.71 9.03 -6.40
C TYR A 83 -31.62 8.23 -5.70
N PHE A 84 -30.92 8.86 -4.75
CA PHE A 84 -29.87 8.26 -3.92
C PHE A 84 -29.88 8.81 -2.48
N ASP A 85 -29.21 8.10 -1.57
CA ASP A 85 -29.21 8.38 -0.13
C ASP A 85 -28.08 9.33 0.30
N HIS A 86 -26.86 9.07 -0.18
CA HIS A 86 -25.66 9.78 0.23
C HIS A 86 -24.54 9.71 -0.82
N VAL A 87 -23.52 10.55 -0.63
CA VAL A 87 -22.34 10.59 -1.50
C VAL A 87 -21.13 10.01 -0.77
N GLU A 88 -20.48 9.02 -1.36
CA GLU A 88 -19.17 8.56 -0.94
C GLU A 88 -18.07 9.33 -1.69
N VAL A 89 -17.09 9.82 -0.94
CA VAL A 89 -15.90 10.48 -1.49
C VAL A 89 -14.71 9.54 -1.33
N THR A 90 -14.17 9.04 -2.44
CA THR A 90 -12.94 8.23 -2.45
C THR A 90 -11.79 9.01 -3.07
N TYR A 91 -10.61 8.87 -2.47
CA TYR A 91 -9.47 9.76 -2.74
C TYR A 91 -8.12 9.06 -2.60
N GLU A 92 -8.09 7.79 -2.19
CA GLU A 92 -6.85 7.03 -2.02
C GLU A 92 -6.14 6.85 -3.36
N GLY A 93 -4.89 7.30 -3.46
CA GLY A 93 -4.04 7.09 -4.63
C GLY A 93 -3.14 5.86 -4.50
N LEU A 94 -2.48 5.52 -5.60
CA LEU A 94 -1.48 4.45 -5.66
C LEU A 94 -0.19 4.87 -4.95
N ASN A 95 0.57 3.87 -4.50
CA ASN A 95 1.91 4.06 -3.94
C ASN A 95 2.00 5.06 -2.77
N GLY A 96 0.89 5.29 -2.05
CA GLY A 96 0.82 6.21 -0.92
C GLY A 96 0.56 7.67 -1.28
N GLU A 97 0.31 7.97 -2.56
CA GLU A 97 -0.08 9.30 -3.00
C GLU A 97 -1.52 9.61 -2.58
N LEU A 98 -1.73 10.84 -2.11
CA LEU A 98 -3.03 11.39 -1.78
C LEU A 98 -3.20 12.71 -2.52
N PRO A 99 -4.43 13.08 -2.92
CA PRO A 99 -4.68 14.39 -3.47
C PRO A 99 -4.48 15.44 -2.39
N ASN A 100 -4.37 16.69 -2.80
CA ASN A 100 -4.38 17.80 -1.87
C ASN A 100 -5.68 17.79 -1.05
N LEU A 101 -5.56 17.92 0.27
CA LEU A 101 -6.69 17.89 1.21
C LEU A 101 -7.78 18.93 0.87
N ASP A 102 -7.41 20.06 0.28
CA ASP A 102 -8.39 21.09 -0.10
C ASP A 102 -9.35 20.60 -1.18
N LEU A 103 -8.90 19.76 -2.12
CA LEU A 103 -9.79 19.17 -3.12
C LEU A 103 -10.87 18.30 -2.47
N VAL A 104 -10.48 17.50 -1.48
CA VAL A 104 -11.38 16.64 -0.72
C VAL A 104 -12.31 17.48 0.16
N ASN A 105 -11.79 18.50 0.85
CA ASN A 105 -12.58 19.41 1.66
C ASN A 105 -13.62 20.18 0.83
N ILE A 106 -13.28 20.60 -0.39
CA ILE A 106 -14.21 21.25 -1.31
C ILE A 106 -15.34 20.28 -1.67
N ALA A 107 -15.02 19.02 -2.01
CA ALA A 107 -16.02 18.01 -2.30
C ALA A 107 -16.99 17.79 -1.12
N VAL A 108 -16.43 17.62 0.08
CA VAL A 108 -17.21 17.44 1.32
C VAL A 108 -18.10 18.66 1.60
N SER A 109 -17.52 19.86 1.58
CA SER A 109 -18.20 21.11 1.91
C SER A 109 -19.36 21.38 0.96
N ILE A 110 -19.17 21.17 -0.34
CA ILE A 110 -20.22 21.35 -1.36
C ILE A 110 -21.32 20.29 -1.19
N ALA A 111 -20.96 19.03 -0.99
CA ALA A 111 -21.95 17.96 -0.82
C ALA A 111 -22.85 18.22 0.40
N GLU A 112 -22.26 18.62 1.54
CA GLU A 112 -23.01 18.98 2.74
C GLU A 112 -23.83 20.26 2.56
N HIS A 113 -23.33 21.24 1.78
CA HIS A 113 -24.07 22.46 1.46
C HIS A 113 -25.34 22.17 0.64
N GLU A 114 -25.27 21.24 -0.31
CA GLU A 114 -26.43 20.74 -1.06
C GLU A 114 -27.32 19.80 -0.23
N GLY A 115 -27.01 19.59 1.06
CA GLY A 115 -27.82 18.85 2.02
C GLY A 115 -27.57 17.34 2.06
N MET A 116 -26.56 16.84 1.34
CA MET A 116 -26.23 15.42 1.32
C MET A 116 -25.32 15.01 2.47
N LYS A 117 -25.48 13.77 2.94
CA LYS A 117 -24.50 13.15 3.84
C LYS A 117 -23.30 12.67 3.03
N VAL A 118 -22.11 12.80 3.61
CA VAL A 118 -20.86 12.34 3.00
C VAL A 118 -20.32 11.12 3.74
N SER A 119 -19.99 10.07 3.00
CA SER A 119 -19.28 8.89 3.51
C SER A 119 -17.84 8.80 2.99
N LEU A 120 -17.02 8.09 3.76
CA LEU A 120 -15.62 7.83 3.49
C LEU A 120 -15.35 6.33 3.66
N HIS A 121 -14.50 5.75 2.83
CA HIS A 121 -14.00 4.38 2.96
C HIS A 121 -15.09 3.30 3.08
N GLY A 122 -16.25 3.49 2.45
CA GLY A 122 -17.39 2.58 2.51
C GLY A 122 -18.09 2.49 3.86
N VAL A 123 -17.87 3.45 4.77
CA VAL A 123 -18.52 3.46 6.08
C VAL A 123 -19.99 3.88 5.94
N PRO A 124 -20.96 3.12 6.51
CA PRO A 124 -22.36 3.51 6.50
C PRO A 124 -22.60 4.87 7.16
N CYS A 125 -23.50 5.67 6.59
CA CYS A 125 -23.78 7.03 7.08
C CYS A 125 -24.19 7.10 8.54
N ASP A 126 -24.87 6.08 9.07
CA ASP A 126 -25.30 6.05 10.47
C ASP A 126 -24.09 6.11 11.42
N LYS A 127 -23.04 5.34 11.11
CA LYS A 127 -21.81 5.32 11.90
C LYS A 127 -21.01 6.61 11.79
N ILE A 128 -21.07 7.29 10.65
CA ILE A 128 -20.42 8.59 10.48
C ILE A 128 -21.15 9.67 11.28
N ALA A 129 -22.49 9.60 11.32
CA ALA A 129 -23.32 10.55 12.07
C ALA A 129 -23.11 10.44 13.59
N GLU A 130 -22.83 9.25 14.12
CA GLU A 130 -22.53 9.05 15.54
C GLU A 130 -21.30 9.84 16.02
N ASN A 131 -20.28 9.98 15.17
CA ASN A 131 -19.06 10.77 15.41
C ASN A 131 -18.36 10.51 16.76
N ASN A 132 -18.47 9.28 17.27
CA ASN A 132 -17.84 8.82 18.51
C ASN A 132 -16.40 8.33 18.28
N PHE A 133 -15.66 8.01 19.36
CA PHE A 133 -14.27 7.52 19.24
C PHE A 133 -14.16 6.27 18.35
N TRP A 134 -15.08 5.32 18.49
CA TRP A 134 -15.04 4.04 17.78
C TRP A 134 -15.31 4.17 16.29
N SER A 135 -16.24 5.05 15.88
CA SER A 135 -16.49 5.37 14.47
C SER A 135 -15.27 6.05 13.85
N ARG A 136 -14.64 7.02 14.53
CA ARG A 136 -13.39 7.64 14.05
C ARG A 136 -12.24 6.65 13.94
N LEU A 137 -12.11 5.74 14.91
CA LEU A 137 -11.11 4.68 14.87
C LEU A 137 -11.38 3.69 13.71
N LEU A 138 -12.64 3.37 13.45
CA LEU A 138 -13.05 2.56 12.30
C LEU A 138 -12.66 3.24 10.98
N VAL A 139 -13.00 4.52 10.81
CA VAL A 139 -12.64 5.30 9.60
C VAL A 139 -11.12 5.35 9.43
N LEU A 140 -10.37 5.63 10.50
CA LEU A 140 -8.90 5.61 10.49
C LEU A 140 -8.35 4.24 10.05
N ALA A 141 -8.84 3.15 10.67
CA ALA A 141 -8.39 1.80 10.37
C ALA A 141 -8.71 1.39 8.92
N LEU A 142 -9.89 1.75 8.43
CA LEU A 142 -10.28 1.53 7.03
C LEU A 142 -9.47 2.39 6.07
N GLY A 143 -9.14 3.63 6.40
CA GLY A 143 -8.25 4.47 5.60
C GLY A 143 -6.84 3.88 5.49
N ILE A 144 -6.28 3.37 6.60
CA ILE A 144 -4.99 2.66 6.60
C ILE A 144 -5.10 1.36 5.77
N LYS A 145 -6.18 0.59 5.93
CA LYS A 145 -6.42 -0.61 5.12
C LYS A 145 -6.46 -0.28 3.63
N ASN A 146 -7.30 0.68 3.24
CA ASN A 146 -7.53 1.05 1.85
C ASN A 146 -6.28 1.61 1.20
N GLY A 147 -5.52 2.46 1.91
CA GLY A 147 -4.23 2.96 1.44
C GLY A 147 -3.16 1.87 1.29
N ALA A 148 -3.12 0.89 2.21
CA ALA A 148 -2.16 -0.22 2.13
C ALA A 148 -2.48 -1.18 0.97
N LEU A 149 -3.76 -1.31 0.61
CA LEU A 149 -4.26 -2.16 -0.47
C LEU A 149 -4.63 -1.37 -1.74
N ALA A 150 -4.19 -0.11 -1.85
CA ALA A 150 -4.49 0.74 -2.99
C ALA A 150 -3.99 0.09 -4.31
N GLY A 151 -4.85 0.08 -5.32
CA GLY A 151 -4.60 -0.59 -6.61
C GLY A 151 -4.80 -2.11 -6.60
N LEU A 152 -4.94 -2.75 -5.43
CA LEU A 152 -5.27 -4.18 -5.34
C LEU A 152 -6.77 -4.42 -5.18
N ARG A 153 -7.44 -3.54 -4.44
CA ARG A 153 -8.90 -3.53 -4.27
C ARG A 153 -9.61 -3.08 -5.55
N ARG A 154 -10.94 -3.02 -5.51
CA ARG A 154 -11.74 -2.35 -6.55
C ARG A 154 -11.22 -0.93 -6.74
N ILE A 155 -11.01 -0.55 -8.00
CA ILE A 155 -10.44 0.73 -8.40
C ILE A 155 -11.59 1.70 -8.62
N ASN A 156 -11.58 2.84 -7.93
CA ASN A 156 -12.66 3.83 -8.01
C ASN A 156 -12.45 4.84 -9.14
N GLY A 157 -11.20 4.99 -9.60
CA GLY A 157 -10.80 5.77 -10.77
C GLY A 157 -9.84 6.90 -10.43
N ASN A 158 -9.91 7.44 -9.21
CA ASN A 158 -8.97 8.44 -8.72
C ASN A 158 -7.53 7.89 -8.66
N GLU A 159 -7.35 6.58 -8.43
CA GLU A 159 -6.07 5.88 -8.42
C GLU A 159 -5.31 6.00 -9.75
N ALA A 160 -6.01 6.05 -10.87
CA ALA A 160 -5.40 6.07 -12.20
C ALA A 160 -4.54 7.34 -12.44
N PHE A 161 -4.76 8.40 -11.67
CA PHE A 161 -4.06 9.68 -11.78
C PHE A 161 -2.78 9.77 -10.96
N SER A 162 -2.52 8.80 -10.07
CA SER A 162 -1.31 8.79 -9.23
C SER A 162 -0.02 8.74 -10.05
N GLY A 163 0.99 9.52 -9.69
CA GLY A 163 2.27 9.65 -10.37
C GLY A 163 2.30 10.76 -11.43
N TRP A 164 1.17 11.36 -11.77
CA TRP A 164 1.07 12.42 -12.79
C TRP A 164 0.85 13.82 -12.21
N ARG A 165 0.96 13.98 -10.88
CA ARG A 165 0.72 15.25 -10.15
C ARG A 165 -0.67 15.84 -10.41
N ILE A 166 -1.65 14.99 -10.69
CA ILE A 166 -3.06 15.35 -10.88
C ILE A 166 -3.79 15.06 -9.58
N GLN A 167 -4.47 16.07 -9.03
CA GLN A 167 -5.27 15.89 -7.82
C GLN A 167 -6.60 15.25 -8.19
N SER A 168 -6.85 14.02 -7.75
CA SER A 168 -8.04 13.27 -8.15
C SER A 168 -8.95 12.93 -6.98
N VAL A 169 -10.25 12.91 -7.24
CA VAL A 169 -11.27 12.44 -6.30
C VAL A 169 -12.42 11.81 -7.09
N THR A 170 -12.98 10.73 -6.54
CA THR A 170 -14.15 10.07 -7.11
C THR A 170 -15.36 10.38 -6.24
N LEU A 171 -16.42 10.88 -6.87
CA LEU A 171 -17.73 11.11 -6.27
C LEU A 171 -18.61 9.92 -6.62
N ARG A 172 -19.06 9.19 -5.60
CA ARG A 172 -19.88 8.01 -5.80
C ARG A 172 -21.25 8.17 -5.13
N ALA A 173 -22.32 8.00 -5.90
CA ALA A 173 -23.67 8.05 -5.37
C ALA A 173 -24.09 6.66 -4.83
N HIS A 174 -24.56 6.61 -3.58
CA HIS A 174 -25.02 5.39 -2.93
C HIS A 174 -26.50 5.47 -2.53
N GLY A 175 -27.19 4.35 -2.68
CA GLY A 175 -28.61 4.23 -2.39
C GLY A 175 -29.48 4.35 -3.64
N THR A 176 -30.73 3.90 -3.53
CA THR A 176 -31.70 3.89 -4.65
C THR A 176 -33.03 4.55 -4.31
N SER A 177 -33.23 4.91 -3.03
CA SER A 177 -34.53 5.29 -2.48
C SER A 177 -34.46 6.53 -1.59
N GLY A 178 -33.41 7.34 -1.75
CA GLY A 178 -33.16 8.50 -0.91
C GLY A 178 -33.90 9.75 -1.38
N ALA A 179 -33.66 10.85 -0.68
CA ALA A 179 -34.32 12.13 -0.94
C ALA A 179 -33.61 12.99 -2.00
N HIS A 180 -32.39 12.61 -2.40
CA HIS A 180 -31.56 13.39 -3.32
C HIS A 180 -31.66 12.85 -4.73
N ASP A 181 -31.62 13.75 -5.72
CA ASP A 181 -31.82 13.44 -7.13
C ASP A 181 -30.54 13.62 -7.97
N VAL A 182 -30.51 13.08 -9.20
CA VAL A 182 -29.38 13.25 -10.14
C VAL A 182 -28.97 14.73 -10.31
N THR A 183 -29.92 15.66 -10.25
CA THR A 183 -29.63 17.11 -10.35
C THR A 183 -28.81 17.61 -9.18
N THR A 184 -29.18 17.26 -7.94
CA THR A 184 -28.42 17.64 -6.73
C THR A 184 -27.05 16.99 -6.72
N PHE A 185 -26.92 15.73 -7.17
CA PHE A 185 -25.60 15.12 -7.37
C PHE A 185 -24.75 15.89 -8.40
N GLY A 186 -25.36 16.30 -9.53
CA GLY A 186 -24.70 17.06 -10.59
C GLY A 186 -24.19 18.44 -10.20
N ARG A 187 -24.79 19.07 -9.18
CA ARG A 187 -24.30 20.35 -8.63
C ARG A 187 -22.95 20.21 -7.93
N ILE A 188 -22.63 19.04 -7.38
CA ILE A 188 -21.36 18.81 -6.69
C ILE A 188 -20.17 18.98 -7.65
N PRO A 189 -20.01 18.16 -8.72
CA PRO A 189 -18.90 18.33 -9.64
C PRO A 189 -18.95 19.70 -10.33
N GLU A 190 -20.12 20.23 -10.66
CA GLU A 190 -20.24 21.58 -11.25
C GLU A 190 -19.63 22.67 -10.36
N ALA A 191 -19.99 22.70 -9.07
CA ALA A 191 -19.46 23.66 -8.11
C ALA A 191 -17.98 23.40 -7.76
N MET A 192 -17.53 22.14 -7.81
CA MET A 192 -16.10 21.82 -7.71
C MET A 192 -15.32 22.39 -8.90
N PHE A 193 -15.83 22.25 -10.12
CA PHE A 193 -15.23 22.84 -11.32
C PHE A 193 -15.15 24.36 -11.20
N ARG A 194 -16.19 25.03 -10.69
CA ARG A 194 -16.13 26.48 -10.38
C ARG A 194 -15.03 26.82 -9.38
N SER A 195 -14.92 26.03 -8.31
CA SER A 195 -13.91 26.22 -7.27
C SER A 195 -12.49 26.08 -7.84
N ILE A 196 -12.24 25.04 -8.65
CA ILE A 196 -10.94 24.78 -9.26
C ILE A 196 -10.62 25.84 -10.34
N ASN A 197 -11.62 26.29 -11.10
CA ASN A 197 -11.47 27.32 -12.13
C ASN A 197 -10.94 28.65 -11.55
N ASN A 198 -11.30 28.96 -10.31
CA ASN A 198 -10.88 30.18 -9.62
C ASN A 198 -9.45 30.09 -9.02
N LEU A 199 -8.80 28.92 -9.05
CA LEU A 199 -7.42 28.81 -8.59
C LEU A 199 -6.47 29.46 -9.59
N LEU A 200 -5.65 30.40 -9.13
CA LEU A 200 -4.60 31.02 -9.97
C LEU A 200 -3.41 30.08 -10.18
N GLU A 201 -3.15 29.22 -9.19
CA GLU A 201 -2.01 28.31 -9.16
C GLU A 201 -2.50 26.88 -8.88
N LYS A 202 -1.64 25.90 -9.15
CA LYS A 202 -1.90 24.50 -8.79
C LYS A 202 -2.01 24.35 -7.28
N PHE A 203 -2.66 23.28 -6.82
CA PHE A 203 -2.69 22.91 -5.41
C PHE A 203 -1.26 22.76 -4.84
N HIS A 204 -0.90 23.56 -3.82
CA HIS A 204 0.41 23.50 -3.17
C HIS A 204 0.45 23.87 -1.68
N GLN A 205 -0.46 24.72 -1.18
CA GLN A 205 -0.40 25.20 0.21
C GLN A 205 -0.86 24.17 1.25
N SER A 206 -1.92 23.42 0.95
CA SER A 206 -2.53 22.48 1.91
C SER A 206 -1.86 21.10 1.89
N PHE A 207 -2.33 20.20 2.76
CA PHE A 207 -1.66 18.94 3.08
C PHE A 207 -1.81 17.89 1.97
N PHE A 208 -0.72 17.16 1.69
CA PHE A 208 -0.68 15.96 0.85
C PHE A 208 -0.53 14.65 1.65
N PHE A 209 -0.34 14.76 2.97
CA PHE A 209 -0.18 13.61 3.86
C PHE A 209 -1.12 13.75 5.05
N TYR A 210 -2.25 13.06 4.99
CA TYR A 210 -3.30 13.09 6.00
C TYR A 210 -4.08 11.77 6.04
N ILE A 211 -4.79 11.55 7.14
CA ILE A 211 -5.79 10.49 7.25
C ILE A 211 -7.08 11.14 7.76
N LEU A 212 -8.21 10.89 7.09
CA LEU A 212 -9.51 11.38 7.55
C LEU A 212 -10.03 10.49 8.69
N LEU A 213 -10.59 11.13 9.72
CA LEU A 213 -11.33 10.49 10.81
C LEU A 213 -12.85 10.61 10.61
N ALA A 214 -13.26 11.64 9.88
CA ALA A 214 -14.62 11.96 9.48
C ALA A 214 -14.54 13.02 8.36
N PRO A 215 -15.64 13.33 7.64
CA PRO A 215 -15.61 14.24 6.49
C PRO A 215 -14.94 15.60 6.76
N ARG A 216 -15.08 16.15 7.98
CA ARG A 216 -14.47 17.43 8.40
C ARG A 216 -13.29 17.32 9.37
N TYR A 217 -12.83 16.10 9.68
CA TYR A 217 -11.78 15.88 10.67
C TYR A 217 -10.67 15.04 10.08
N PHE A 218 -9.45 15.58 10.10
CA PHE A 218 -8.26 14.89 9.62
C PHE A 218 -7.17 14.87 10.69
N VAL A 219 -6.24 13.92 10.54
CA VAL A 219 -4.99 13.85 11.29
C VAL A 219 -3.85 14.09 10.32
N SER A 220 -2.97 15.03 10.66
CA SER A 220 -1.79 15.36 9.85
C SER A 220 -0.67 14.34 10.05
N ILE A 221 0.25 14.28 9.09
CA ILE A 221 1.42 13.38 9.09
C ILE A 221 2.19 13.36 10.42
N SER A 222 2.41 14.53 11.04
CA SER A 222 3.19 14.62 12.28
C SER A 222 2.60 13.82 13.44
N SER A 223 1.30 13.56 13.41
CA SER A 223 0.59 12.88 14.51
C SER A 223 0.64 11.35 14.38
N TYR A 224 0.57 10.80 13.16
CA TYR A 224 0.55 9.34 12.95
C TYR A 224 1.90 8.75 12.55
N LEU A 225 2.81 9.53 11.95
CA LEU A 225 4.11 9.05 11.49
C LEU A 225 4.96 8.42 12.61
N PRO A 226 4.96 8.94 13.86
CA PRO A 226 5.73 8.34 14.95
C PRO A 226 5.43 6.86 15.20
N CYS A 227 4.19 6.39 14.96
CA CYS A 227 3.82 4.99 15.16
C CYS A 227 4.60 4.05 14.23
N ALA A 228 4.74 4.40 12.95
CA ALA A 228 5.53 3.62 11.99
C ALA A 228 7.04 3.75 12.25
N VAL A 229 7.50 4.94 12.69
CA VAL A 229 8.91 5.15 13.07
C VAL A 229 9.30 4.25 14.24
N VAL A 230 8.47 4.15 15.28
CA VAL A 230 8.72 3.25 16.42
C VAL A 230 8.85 1.80 15.96
N LEU A 231 8.00 1.34 15.05
CA LEU A 231 8.08 -0.01 14.48
C LEU A 231 9.36 -0.21 13.66
N SER A 232 9.75 0.74 12.82
CA SER A 232 11.03 0.69 12.10
C SER A 232 12.23 0.65 13.04
N VAL A 233 12.23 1.50 14.07
CA VAL A 233 13.27 1.57 15.10
C VAL A 233 13.35 0.27 15.88
N SER A 234 12.23 -0.44 16.09
CA SER A 234 12.25 -1.75 16.74
C SER A 234 13.12 -2.78 15.99
N PHE A 235 13.13 -2.74 14.65
CA PHE A 235 14.02 -3.57 13.84
C PHE A 235 15.47 -3.08 13.90
N ALA A 236 15.71 -1.76 13.94
CA ALA A 236 17.05 -1.21 14.16
C ALA A 236 17.63 -1.65 15.53
N ILE A 237 16.81 -1.62 16.58
CA ILE A 237 17.18 -2.10 17.92
C ILE A 237 17.42 -3.61 17.90
N ALA A 238 16.58 -4.39 17.22
CA ALA A 238 16.79 -5.83 17.07
C ALA A 238 18.09 -6.14 16.32
N SER A 239 18.45 -5.33 15.33
CA SER A 239 19.75 -5.40 14.67
C SER A 239 20.89 -5.12 15.65
N LEU A 240 20.79 -4.02 16.41
CA LEU A 240 21.80 -3.63 17.39
C LEU A 240 21.99 -4.67 18.50
N ASP A 241 20.90 -5.25 19.02
CA ASP A 241 20.92 -6.35 19.98
C ASP A 241 21.75 -7.51 19.46
N THR A 242 21.56 -7.91 18.19
CA THR A 242 22.31 -9.01 17.60
C THR A 242 23.81 -8.73 17.42
N VAL A 243 24.20 -7.45 17.30
CA VAL A 243 25.60 -7.03 17.21
C VAL A 243 26.27 -6.95 18.58
N ILE A 244 25.57 -6.42 19.58
CA ILE A 244 26.12 -6.18 20.91
C ILE A 244 26.11 -7.45 21.76
N ASN A 245 25.00 -8.20 21.74
CA ASN A 245 24.77 -9.36 22.60
C ASN A 245 25.23 -10.66 21.92
N ASN A 246 26.47 -10.68 21.44
CA ASN A 246 27.09 -11.88 20.89
C ASN A 246 28.55 -12.03 21.35
N ARG A 247 29.07 -13.26 21.26
CA ARG A 247 30.46 -13.61 21.67
C ARG A 247 31.54 -13.07 20.71
N TYR A 248 31.14 -12.52 19.57
CA TYR A 248 31.99 -12.14 18.44
C TYR A 248 31.98 -10.63 18.17
N LYS A 249 31.61 -9.83 19.18
CA LYS A 249 31.51 -8.36 19.11
C LYS A 249 32.84 -7.71 18.73
N THR A 250 33.95 -8.33 19.12
CA THR A 250 35.32 -7.83 18.89
C THR A 250 35.83 -8.07 17.47
N LEU A 251 35.11 -8.82 16.63
CA LEU A 251 35.53 -9.05 15.24
C LEU A 251 35.54 -7.72 14.46
N PRO A 252 36.60 -7.45 13.67
CA PRO A 252 36.71 -6.23 12.90
C PRO A 252 35.63 -6.15 11.82
N LEU A 253 35.33 -4.93 11.38
CA LEU A 253 34.37 -4.69 10.29
C LEU A 253 34.77 -5.41 9.00
N SER A 254 36.06 -5.53 8.72
CA SER A 254 36.62 -6.25 7.56
C SER A 254 36.66 -7.78 7.71
N SER A 255 36.06 -8.35 8.74
CA SER A 255 36.05 -9.81 8.93
C SER A 255 35.42 -10.55 7.74
N LYS A 256 35.94 -11.76 7.45
CA LYS A 256 35.43 -12.64 6.39
C LYS A 256 33.90 -12.86 6.47
N TYR A 257 33.35 -12.87 7.69
CA TYR A 257 31.92 -13.07 7.93
C TYR A 257 31.04 -11.89 7.57
N ASN A 258 31.56 -10.65 7.69
CA ASN A 258 30.83 -9.47 7.26
C ASN A 258 30.76 -9.41 5.74
N LEU A 259 31.89 -9.67 5.07
CA LEU A 259 31.94 -9.72 3.61
C LEU A 259 31.02 -10.83 3.07
N LEU A 260 31.07 -12.02 3.65
CA LEU A 260 30.22 -13.13 3.25
C LEU A 260 28.73 -12.86 3.58
N GLY A 261 28.44 -12.23 4.71
CA GLY A 261 27.08 -11.78 5.04
C GLY A 261 26.52 -10.79 4.02
N LEU A 262 27.33 -9.82 3.57
CA LEU A 262 26.96 -8.87 2.51
C LEU A 262 26.74 -9.59 1.17
N LEU A 263 27.61 -10.53 0.80
CA LEU A 263 27.44 -11.33 -0.42
C LEU A 263 26.14 -12.15 -0.39
N ILE A 264 25.80 -12.78 0.74
CA ILE A 264 24.53 -13.52 0.88
C ILE A 264 23.34 -12.55 0.82
N TRP A 265 23.43 -11.35 1.41
CA TRP A 265 22.39 -10.34 1.28
C TRP A 265 22.20 -9.89 -0.18
N SER A 266 23.27 -9.63 -0.92
CA SER A 266 23.19 -9.29 -2.35
C SER A 266 22.60 -10.44 -3.18
N ALA A 267 22.98 -11.69 -2.89
CA ALA A 267 22.40 -12.87 -3.54
C ALA A 267 20.90 -13.03 -3.19
N SER A 268 20.51 -12.78 -1.94
CA SER A 268 19.13 -12.81 -1.47
C SER A 268 18.27 -11.74 -2.15
N LEU A 269 18.81 -10.53 -2.35
CA LEU A 269 18.16 -9.47 -3.12
C LEU A 269 17.98 -9.85 -4.59
N PHE A 270 19.03 -10.39 -5.21
CA PHE A 270 18.96 -10.84 -6.60
C PHE A 270 17.95 -11.97 -6.78
N LEU A 271 17.94 -12.95 -5.87
CA LEU A 271 16.95 -14.02 -5.86
C LEU A 271 15.54 -13.47 -5.71
N SER A 272 15.34 -12.50 -4.82
CA SER A 272 14.03 -11.89 -4.59
C SER A 272 13.54 -11.08 -5.79
N PHE A 273 14.45 -10.40 -6.50
CA PHE A 273 14.16 -9.75 -7.77
C PHE A 273 13.81 -10.78 -8.86
N ALA A 274 14.54 -11.89 -8.95
CA ALA A 274 14.26 -12.96 -9.89
C ALA A 274 12.89 -13.60 -9.63
N VAL A 275 12.51 -13.83 -8.37
CA VAL A 275 11.16 -14.29 -7.98
C VAL A 275 10.10 -13.28 -8.42
N ALA A 276 10.32 -11.98 -8.17
CA ALA A 276 9.39 -10.94 -8.58
C ALA A 276 9.15 -10.93 -10.10
N GLN A 277 10.23 -11.00 -10.89
CA GLN A 277 10.18 -10.99 -12.35
C GLN A 277 9.59 -12.28 -12.93
N LEU A 278 9.96 -13.44 -12.38
CA LEU A 278 9.45 -14.73 -12.83
C LEU A 278 7.94 -14.83 -12.59
N PHE A 279 7.47 -14.34 -11.45
CA PHE A 279 6.04 -14.35 -11.11
C PHE A 279 5.21 -13.45 -12.05
N LEU A 280 5.74 -12.31 -12.49
CA LEU A 280 5.08 -11.45 -13.47
C LEU A 280 4.91 -12.13 -14.83
N ARG A 281 5.85 -12.99 -15.23
CA ARG A 281 5.79 -13.73 -16.51
C ARG A 281 4.93 -14.99 -16.42
N HIS A 282 5.04 -15.70 -15.30
CA HIS A 282 4.35 -16.97 -15.06
C HIS A 282 3.69 -16.93 -13.68
N PRO A 283 2.49 -16.34 -13.57
CA PRO A 283 1.80 -16.21 -12.29
C PRO A 283 1.29 -17.58 -11.82
N SER A 284 2.07 -18.22 -10.94
CA SER A 284 1.70 -19.49 -10.28
C SER A 284 1.62 -19.32 -8.75
N PRO A 285 0.50 -18.80 -8.21
CA PRO A 285 0.36 -18.51 -6.78
C PRO A 285 0.56 -19.73 -5.88
N GLN A 286 0.09 -20.88 -6.32
CA GLN A 286 0.21 -22.14 -5.57
C GLN A 286 1.67 -22.55 -5.38
N ALA A 287 2.48 -22.46 -6.44
CA ALA A 287 3.90 -22.78 -6.36
C ALA A 287 4.66 -21.78 -5.46
N LEU A 288 4.33 -20.49 -5.55
CA LEU A 288 4.92 -19.45 -4.70
C LEU A 288 4.60 -19.69 -3.22
N LEU A 289 3.34 -19.99 -2.89
CA LEU A 289 2.94 -20.26 -1.51
C LEU A 289 3.50 -21.58 -0.99
N LEU A 290 3.53 -22.64 -1.81
CA LEU A 290 4.11 -23.92 -1.45
C LEU A 290 5.61 -23.80 -1.15
N THR A 291 6.36 -23.16 -2.04
CA THR A 291 7.80 -22.92 -1.83
C THR A 291 8.05 -22.08 -0.57
N SER A 292 7.26 -21.02 -0.38
CA SER A 292 7.31 -20.17 0.82
C SER A 292 6.97 -20.91 2.11
N PHE A 293 6.07 -21.89 2.05
CA PHE A 293 5.70 -22.74 3.17
C PHE A 293 6.79 -23.75 3.52
N LEU A 294 7.53 -24.26 2.54
CA LEU A 294 8.57 -25.28 2.74
C LEU A 294 9.89 -24.71 3.28
N ILE A 295 10.28 -23.49 2.88
CA ILE A 295 11.57 -22.88 3.26
C ILE A 295 11.81 -22.85 4.79
N PRO A 296 10.85 -22.48 5.66
CA PRO A 296 11.04 -22.49 7.12
C PRO A 296 11.36 -23.86 7.71
N PHE A 297 10.93 -24.94 7.06
CA PHE A 297 11.24 -26.31 7.51
C PHE A 297 12.65 -26.75 7.08
N GLY A 298 13.26 -26.08 6.10
CA GLY A 298 14.61 -26.37 5.59
C GLY A 298 15.65 -26.47 6.70
N PRO A 299 15.79 -25.46 7.58
CA PRO A 299 16.69 -25.56 8.73
C PRO A 299 16.44 -26.77 9.61
N SER A 300 15.21 -27.31 9.67
CA SER A 300 14.87 -28.50 10.45
C SER A 300 15.22 -29.82 9.77
N LEU A 301 15.05 -29.88 8.44
CA LEU A 301 15.29 -31.07 7.63
C LEU A 301 16.79 -31.34 7.42
N VAL A 302 17.58 -30.29 7.29
CA VAL A 302 19.02 -30.36 6.94
C VAL A 302 19.90 -30.48 8.19
N LYS A 303 19.38 -31.13 9.24
CA LYS A 303 20.04 -31.22 10.55
C LYS A 303 21.40 -31.89 10.42
N GLY A 304 22.46 -31.20 10.83
CA GLY A 304 23.83 -31.72 10.86
C GLY A 304 24.51 -31.95 9.51
N THR A 305 23.82 -31.81 8.37
CA THR A 305 24.41 -31.98 7.02
C THR A 305 24.97 -30.67 6.47
N PHE A 306 24.26 -29.55 6.68
CA PHE A 306 24.76 -28.21 6.35
C PHE A 306 24.85 -27.38 7.63
N THR A 307 26.06 -26.92 7.95
CA THR A 307 26.30 -26.05 9.09
C THR A 307 26.95 -24.75 8.68
N ILE A 308 26.55 -23.66 9.34
CA ILE A 308 27.09 -22.32 9.10
C ILE A 308 28.04 -21.93 10.24
N ALA A 309 29.06 -21.12 9.95
CA ALA A 309 29.92 -20.60 11.01
C ALA A 309 29.12 -19.74 12.00
N ASP A 310 29.33 -19.96 13.29
CA ASP A 310 28.64 -19.25 14.38
C ASP A 310 28.60 -17.71 14.22
N PRO A 311 29.71 -17.02 13.88
CA PRO A 311 29.71 -15.57 13.67
C PRO A 311 28.82 -15.14 12.49
N LEU A 312 28.75 -15.95 11.42
CA LEU A 312 27.98 -15.61 10.23
C LEU A 312 26.47 -15.55 10.52
N SER A 313 25.95 -16.48 11.33
CA SER A 313 24.52 -16.48 11.73
C SER A 313 24.12 -15.16 12.39
N TYR A 314 24.96 -14.63 13.29
CA TYR A 314 24.72 -13.31 13.90
C TYR A 314 24.75 -12.20 12.86
N ARG A 315 25.72 -12.20 11.93
CA ARG A 315 25.82 -11.16 10.88
C ARG A 315 24.64 -11.18 9.91
N LEU A 316 24.17 -12.36 9.50
CA LEU A 316 22.98 -12.48 8.65
C LEU A 316 21.74 -11.90 9.33
N LYS A 317 21.55 -12.19 10.62
CA LYS A 317 20.45 -11.64 11.41
C LYS A 317 20.54 -10.12 11.58
N THR A 318 21.74 -9.59 11.83
CA THR A 318 22.00 -8.14 11.88
C THR A 318 21.65 -7.46 10.55
N ILE A 319 22.17 -7.99 9.43
CA ILE A 319 21.95 -7.42 8.09
C ILE A 319 20.46 -7.49 7.73
N ALA A 320 19.78 -8.59 8.05
CA ALA A 320 18.34 -8.74 7.81
C ALA A 320 17.52 -7.62 8.48
N PHE A 321 17.71 -7.41 9.78
CA PHE A 321 16.95 -6.40 10.52
C PHE A 321 17.35 -4.97 10.18
N LEU A 322 18.63 -4.72 9.91
CA LEU A 322 19.10 -3.41 9.48
C LEU A 322 18.49 -3.06 8.10
N TYR A 323 18.56 -3.99 7.15
CA TYR A 323 17.99 -3.81 5.82
C TYR A 323 16.49 -3.57 5.89
N PHE A 324 15.75 -4.39 6.64
CA PHE A 324 14.30 -4.20 6.79
C PHE A 324 13.94 -2.87 7.44
N SER A 325 14.69 -2.42 8.46
CA SER A 325 14.51 -1.10 9.08
C SER A 325 14.74 0.04 8.08
N LEU A 326 15.77 -0.05 7.23
CA LEU A 326 16.03 0.96 6.19
C LEU A 326 14.92 0.99 5.14
N VAL A 327 14.42 -0.18 4.73
CA VAL A 327 13.28 -0.30 3.82
C VAL A 327 12.04 0.34 4.43
N LEU A 328 11.69 0.00 5.68
CA LEU A 328 10.53 0.56 6.36
C LEU A 328 10.65 2.08 6.55
N THR A 329 11.84 2.58 6.86
CA THR A 329 12.10 4.03 7.02
C THR A 329 11.98 4.78 5.70
N SER A 330 12.35 4.15 4.60
CA SER A 330 12.18 4.75 3.27
C SER A 330 10.72 4.69 2.84
N LEU A 331 10.07 3.54 3.07
CA LEU A 331 8.68 3.31 2.68
C LEU A 331 7.70 4.16 3.50
N LEU A 332 7.93 4.41 4.79
CA LEU A 332 7.01 5.22 5.60
C LEU A 332 6.86 6.66 5.08
N MET A 333 7.88 7.21 4.40
CA MET A 333 7.82 8.55 3.81
C MET A 333 7.02 8.60 2.51
N VAL A 334 6.91 7.46 1.81
CA VAL A 334 6.24 7.35 0.52
C VAL A 334 4.85 6.75 0.66
N ASN A 335 4.75 5.62 1.36
CA ASN A 335 3.53 4.86 1.60
C ASN A 335 3.45 4.43 3.06
N PHE A 336 3.02 5.35 3.92
CA PHE A 336 2.82 5.10 5.35
C PHE A 336 1.91 3.89 5.62
N PRO A 337 0.71 3.76 5.01
CA PRO A 337 -0.19 2.64 5.32
C PRO A 337 0.45 1.27 5.05
N LEU A 338 1.14 1.12 3.92
CA LEU A 338 1.83 -0.11 3.58
C LEU A 338 3.01 -0.40 4.53
N ALA A 339 3.83 0.61 4.85
CA ALA A 339 4.94 0.46 5.80
C ALA A 339 4.45 0.05 7.20
N PHE A 340 3.38 0.71 7.68
CA PHE A 340 2.78 0.41 8.97
C PHE A 340 2.25 -1.04 9.01
N ALA A 341 1.46 -1.44 8.01
CA ALA A 341 0.94 -2.81 7.91
C ALA A 341 2.08 -3.84 7.81
N MET A 342 3.03 -3.66 6.88
CA MET A 342 4.17 -4.58 6.71
C MET A 342 4.98 -4.74 7.99
N SER A 343 5.23 -3.66 8.74
CA SER A 343 6.04 -3.71 9.96
C SER A 343 5.35 -4.47 11.10
N ILE A 344 4.03 -4.32 11.27
CA ILE A 344 3.24 -5.09 12.26
C ILE A 344 3.32 -6.59 11.93
N VAL A 345 3.16 -6.94 10.66
CA VAL A 345 3.09 -8.33 10.22
C VAL A 345 4.46 -9.00 10.24
N ALA A 346 5.52 -8.25 9.96
CA ALA A 346 6.89 -8.71 10.05
C ALA A 346 7.42 -8.74 11.50
N PHE A 347 6.76 -8.07 12.45
CA PHE A 347 7.23 -7.97 13.84
C PHE A 347 7.60 -9.31 14.51
N PRO A 348 6.87 -10.44 14.27
CA PRO A 348 7.24 -11.75 14.79
C PRO A 348 8.67 -12.21 14.43
N MET A 349 9.26 -11.69 13.36
CA MET A 349 10.66 -11.97 12.97
C MET A 349 11.66 -11.61 14.07
N THR A 350 11.39 -10.56 14.85
CA THR A 350 12.29 -10.09 15.93
C THR A 350 12.46 -11.13 17.03
N PHE A 351 11.46 -11.99 17.24
CA PHE A 351 11.47 -13.04 18.27
C PHE A 351 12.19 -14.34 17.85
N VAL A 352 12.61 -14.45 16.58
CA VAL A 352 13.34 -15.63 16.09
C VAL A 352 14.71 -15.70 16.77
N LYS A 353 14.97 -16.77 17.50
CA LYS A 353 16.22 -16.95 18.26
C LYS A 353 17.20 -17.84 17.50
N LYS A 354 18.49 -17.53 17.59
CA LYS A 354 19.53 -18.50 17.22
C LYS A 354 19.48 -19.68 18.19
N LEU A 355 19.56 -20.91 17.69
CA LEU A 355 19.78 -22.08 18.54
C LEU A 355 21.28 -22.23 18.83
N PRO A 356 21.73 -22.22 20.10
CA PRO A 356 23.13 -22.46 20.43
C PRO A 356 23.54 -23.90 20.15
N THR A 357 24.80 -24.09 19.76
CA THR A 357 25.43 -25.41 19.61
C THR A 357 25.31 -26.20 20.92
N GLY A 358 24.68 -27.38 20.89
CA GLY A 358 24.53 -28.28 22.05
C GLY A 358 23.25 -28.14 22.89
N GLN A 359 22.42 -27.10 22.71
CA GLN A 359 21.11 -26.93 23.39
C GLN A 359 19.94 -26.81 22.39
N GLN A 360 19.92 -27.71 21.40
CA GLN A 360 18.86 -27.74 20.39
C GLN A 360 17.58 -28.39 20.94
N SER A 361 16.78 -27.63 21.69
CA SER A 361 15.44 -28.08 22.05
C SER A 361 14.55 -28.10 20.80
N VAL A 362 13.90 -29.24 20.54
CA VAL A 362 12.88 -29.38 19.49
C VAL A 362 11.84 -28.26 19.59
N ARG A 363 11.47 -27.87 20.81
CA ARG A 363 10.53 -26.78 21.10
C ARG A 363 10.99 -25.41 20.60
N ALA A 364 12.29 -25.11 20.69
CA ALA A 364 12.83 -23.84 20.20
C ALA A 364 12.84 -23.80 18.67
N ARG A 365 13.11 -24.93 18.03
CA ARG A 365 13.10 -25.04 16.57
C ARG A 365 11.68 -24.91 16.01
N THR A 366 10.71 -25.62 16.58
CA THR A 366 9.30 -25.50 16.17
C THR A 366 8.77 -24.09 16.37
N LYS A 367 9.17 -23.41 17.47
CA LYS A 367 8.84 -22.00 17.68
C LYS A 367 9.41 -21.10 16.57
N ASN A 368 10.67 -21.29 16.17
CA ASN A 368 11.26 -20.51 15.07
C ASN A 368 10.55 -20.77 13.74
N VAL A 369 10.22 -22.03 13.42
CA VAL A 369 9.46 -22.37 12.20
C VAL A 369 8.11 -21.65 12.20
N PHE A 370 7.38 -21.67 13.31
CA PHE A 370 6.09 -20.98 13.43
C PHE A 370 6.23 -19.45 13.24
N LEU A 371 7.23 -18.83 13.88
CA LEU A 371 7.48 -17.39 13.73
C LEU A 371 7.87 -17.02 12.29
N LEU A 372 8.69 -17.84 11.63
CA LEU A 372 9.08 -17.64 10.24
C LEU A 372 7.90 -17.84 9.28
N LEU A 373 6.98 -18.77 9.58
CA LEU A 373 5.75 -18.95 8.79
C LEU A 373 4.83 -17.74 8.93
N LEU A 374 4.60 -17.28 10.17
CA LEU A 374 3.73 -16.13 10.47
C LEU A 374 4.25 -14.83 9.85
N SER A 375 5.57 -14.69 9.72
CA SER A 375 6.21 -13.51 9.17
C SER A 375 6.69 -13.65 7.72
N ASN A 376 6.33 -14.76 7.05
CA ASN A 376 6.65 -14.93 5.64
C ASN A 376 5.89 -13.88 4.80
N PRO A 377 6.57 -13.14 3.92
CA PRO A 377 5.95 -12.04 3.17
C PRO A 377 4.71 -12.46 2.39
N PHE A 378 4.74 -13.60 1.70
CA PHE A 378 3.65 -14.03 0.83
C PHE A 378 2.51 -14.67 1.59
N ILE A 379 2.82 -15.55 2.56
CA ILE A 379 1.80 -16.22 3.38
C ILE A 379 1.09 -15.20 4.27
N ALA A 380 1.84 -14.32 4.93
CA ALA A 380 1.26 -13.35 5.84
C ALA A 380 0.43 -12.31 5.08
N PHE A 381 0.92 -11.82 3.94
CA PHE A 381 0.15 -10.93 3.07
C PHE A 381 -1.12 -11.60 2.54
N TRP A 382 -1.02 -12.87 2.11
CA TRP A 382 -2.17 -13.66 1.66
C TRP A 382 -3.22 -13.87 2.75
N LEU A 383 -2.82 -14.30 3.95
CA LEU A 383 -3.73 -14.52 5.08
C LEU A 383 -4.45 -13.24 5.49
N ILE A 384 -3.72 -12.13 5.57
CA ILE A 384 -4.28 -10.84 6.01
C ILE A 384 -5.24 -10.30 4.97
N CYS A 385 -4.89 -10.33 3.68
CA CYS A 385 -5.80 -9.87 2.65
C CYS A 385 -7.09 -10.69 2.62
N ASN A 386 -7.01 -12.01 2.76
CA ASN A 386 -8.20 -12.87 2.84
C ASN A 386 -9.06 -12.59 4.09
N TRP A 387 -8.45 -12.17 5.20
CA TRP A 387 -9.17 -11.84 6.43
C TRP A 387 -9.81 -10.45 6.39
N VAL A 388 -9.11 -9.48 5.80
CA VAL A 388 -9.42 -8.05 5.91
C VAL A 388 -10.22 -7.53 4.71
N GLU A 389 -10.06 -8.13 3.54
CA GLU A 389 -10.71 -7.69 2.31
C GLU A 389 -11.53 -8.82 1.68
N PRO A 390 -12.88 -8.76 1.80
CA PRO A 390 -13.76 -9.81 1.28
C PRO A 390 -13.75 -9.91 -0.25
N ASP A 391 -13.33 -8.85 -0.95
CA ASP A 391 -13.20 -8.81 -2.41
C ASP A 391 -11.94 -9.54 -2.92
N LEU A 392 -10.98 -9.83 -2.06
CA LEU A 392 -9.68 -10.41 -2.43
C LEU A 392 -9.53 -11.83 -1.89
N GLN A 393 -10.51 -12.70 -2.18
CA GLN A 393 -10.53 -14.07 -1.69
C GLN A 393 -9.67 -15.03 -2.53
N GLY A 394 -9.07 -16.01 -1.84
CA GLY A 394 -8.33 -17.10 -2.45
C GLY A 394 -7.03 -16.64 -3.10
N PHE A 395 -6.80 -17.07 -4.34
CA PHE A 395 -5.58 -16.75 -5.09
C PHE A 395 -5.72 -15.52 -5.99
N GLU A 396 -6.91 -14.89 -6.04
CA GLU A 396 -7.15 -13.70 -6.87
C GLU A 396 -6.24 -12.54 -6.49
N LEU A 397 -5.86 -12.44 -5.21
CA LEU A 397 -4.89 -11.46 -4.71
C LEU A 397 -3.62 -11.38 -5.57
N PHE A 398 -3.09 -12.53 -5.98
CA PHE A 398 -1.85 -12.58 -6.73
C PHE A 398 -2.02 -12.17 -8.19
N SER A 399 -3.15 -12.52 -8.81
CA SER A 399 -3.49 -11.98 -10.13
C SER A 399 -3.69 -10.46 -10.08
N ARG A 400 -4.30 -9.94 -9.00
CA ARG A 400 -4.48 -8.50 -8.78
C ARG A 400 -3.15 -7.78 -8.57
N LEU A 401 -2.19 -8.38 -7.87
CA LEU A 401 -0.82 -7.84 -7.74
C LEU A 401 -0.13 -7.67 -9.09
N VAL A 402 -0.27 -8.66 -9.98
CA VAL A 402 0.29 -8.62 -11.34
C VAL A 402 -0.42 -7.57 -12.19
N ALA A 403 -1.75 -7.55 -12.18
CA ALA A 403 -2.55 -6.56 -12.90
C ALA A 403 -2.26 -5.14 -12.40
N ALA A 404 -2.17 -4.92 -11.09
CA ALA A 404 -1.87 -3.61 -10.52
C ALA A 404 -0.47 -3.09 -10.92
N TRP A 405 0.52 -3.98 -11.08
CA TRP A 405 1.81 -3.59 -11.63
C TRP A 405 1.72 -3.24 -13.11
N ASN A 406 1.13 -4.11 -13.93
CA ASN A 406 1.09 -3.95 -15.39
C ASN A 406 0.19 -2.80 -15.84
N ASP A 407 -0.99 -2.66 -15.22
CA ASP A 407 -2.04 -1.76 -15.68
C ASP A 407 -1.99 -0.41 -14.98
N LEU A 408 -1.46 -0.35 -13.74
CA LEU A 408 -1.51 0.82 -12.88
C LEU A 408 -0.14 1.30 -12.39
N ASN A 409 0.95 0.58 -12.67
CA ASN A 409 2.29 0.88 -12.13
C ASN A 409 2.31 0.92 -10.57
N CYS A 410 1.53 0.05 -9.92
CA CYS A 410 1.53 -0.09 -8.46
C CYS A 410 2.70 -0.95 -7.96
N TRP A 411 3.49 -0.43 -7.02
CA TRP A 411 4.77 -1.03 -6.62
C TRP A 411 4.66 -2.07 -5.49
N THR A 412 3.46 -2.31 -4.95
CA THR A 412 3.26 -3.19 -3.77
C THR A 412 3.91 -4.56 -3.93
N TRP A 413 3.82 -5.17 -5.12
CA TRP A 413 4.48 -6.45 -5.40
C TRP A 413 6.00 -6.40 -5.21
N PHE A 414 6.66 -5.38 -5.79
CA PHE A 414 8.10 -5.19 -5.67
C PHE A 414 8.52 -4.76 -4.27
N VAL A 415 7.70 -4.00 -3.55
CA VAL A 415 7.97 -3.64 -2.16
C VAL A 415 7.97 -4.89 -1.26
N ILE A 416 7.03 -5.82 -1.46
CA ILE A 416 7.00 -7.10 -0.74
C ILE A 416 8.21 -7.95 -1.12
N CYS A 417 8.48 -8.12 -2.42
CA CYS A 417 9.57 -8.97 -2.91
C CYS A 417 10.95 -8.41 -2.58
N LEU A 418 11.22 -7.13 -2.82
CA LEU A 418 12.55 -6.56 -2.61
C LEU A 418 12.74 -6.07 -1.18
N GLY A 419 11.69 -5.56 -0.54
CA GLY A 419 11.79 -5.01 0.81
C GLY A 419 11.78 -6.07 1.91
N TRP A 420 10.83 -7.02 1.84
CA TRP A 420 10.55 -7.94 2.93
C TRP A 420 11.22 -9.31 2.74
N LEU A 421 11.10 -9.92 1.56
CA LEU A 421 11.61 -11.26 1.30
C LEU A 421 13.11 -11.44 1.59
N PRO A 422 14.03 -10.50 1.24
CA PRO A 422 15.45 -10.73 1.45
C PRO A 422 15.80 -10.79 2.93
N SER A 423 15.18 -9.93 3.74
CA SER A 423 15.31 -9.90 5.19
C SER A 423 14.83 -11.22 5.80
N TRP A 424 13.69 -11.71 5.33
CA TRP A 424 13.13 -12.98 5.76
C TRP A 424 14.03 -14.16 5.39
N LEU A 425 14.54 -14.22 4.15
CA LEU A 425 15.47 -15.26 3.71
C LEU A 425 16.76 -15.27 4.55
N LEU A 426 17.38 -14.11 4.78
CA LEU A 426 18.56 -14.00 5.63
C LEU A 426 18.29 -14.49 7.06
N LEU A 427 17.12 -14.16 7.61
CA LEU A 427 16.72 -14.64 8.92
C LEU A 427 16.52 -16.16 8.93
N THR A 428 15.89 -16.75 7.91
CA THR A 428 15.74 -18.21 7.80
C THR A 428 17.11 -18.91 7.77
N LEU A 429 18.05 -18.40 6.97
CA LEU A 429 19.42 -18.92 6.90
C LEU A 429 20.17 -18.78 8.23
N SER A 430 19.93 -17.71 8.99
CA SER A 430 20.56 -17.53 10.31
C SER A 430 20.15 -18.60 11.34
N THR A 431 19.04 -19.32 11.11
CA THR A 431 18.55 -20.38 12.02
C THR A 431 19.11 -21.77 11.74
N LEU A 432 19.94 -21.92 10.71
CA LEU A 432 20.65 -23.17 10.41
C LEU A 432 21.57 -23.58 11.57
N ASP A 433 21.88 -24.88 11.63
CA ASP A 433 22.82 -25.42 12.61
C ASP A 433 24.19 -24.77 12.43
N THR A 434 24.87 -24.48 13.53
CA THR A 434 26.14 -23.75 13.48
C THR A 434 27.31 -24.50 14.11
N HIS A 435 28.50 -24.29 13.55
CA HIS A 435 29.76 -24.77 14.10
C HIS A 435 30.63 -23.61 14.60
N THR A 436 31.41 -23.86 15.65
CA THR A 436 32.37 -22.90 16.19
C THR A 436 33.62 -22.89 15.31
N ASP A 437 33.94 -21.76 14.67
CA ASP A 437 35.21 -21.60 13.95
C ASP A 437 36.32 -21.22 14.96
N PRO A 438 37.37 -22.07 15.14
CA PRO A 438 38.45 -21.83 16.09
C PRO A 438 39.15 -20.48 15.92
N GLN A 439 39.24 -19.97 14.68
CA GLN A 439 39.90 -18.70 14.36
C GLN A 439 39.09 -17.46 14.76
N SER A 440 37.81 -17.66 15.10
CA SER A 440 36.89 -16.58 15.52
C SER A 440 36.67 -16.52 17.02
N SER A 441 37.23 -17.46 17.78
CA SER A 441 37.13 -17.50 19.24
C SER A 441 37.75 -16.21 19.81
N PRO A 442 37.06 -15.45 20.67
CA PRO A 442 37.76 -14.44 21.45
C PRO A 442 38.86 -15.16 22.23
N GLU A 443 40.11 -14.70 22.10
CA GLU A 443 41.21 -15.18 22.94
C GLU A 443 40.70 -15.23 24.37
N LYS A 444 40.73 -16.42 24.98
CA LYS A 444 40.56 -16.51 26.42
C LYS A 444 41.66 -15.63 26.99
N LYS A 445 41.31 -14.48 27.56
CA LYS A 445 42.20 -13.77 28.48
C LYS A 445 42.54 -14.78 29.57
N THR A 446 43.70 -15.39 29.45
CA THR A 446 44.33 -16.17 30.50
C THR A 446 44.74 -15.20 31.59
N ALA A 447 44.26 -15.49 32.80
CA ALA A 447 44.53 -14.85 34.09
C ALA A 447 43.90 -13.47 34.32
#